data_AF-A0A935SP03-F1
#
_entry.id   AF-A0A935SP03-F1
#
_cell.length_a   1.000
_cell.length_b   1.000
_cell.length_c   1.000
_cell.angle_alpha   90.00
_cell.angle_beta   90.00
_cell.angle_gamma   90.00
#
_symmetry.space_group_name_H-M   'P 1'
#
loop_
_entity.id
_entity.type
_entity.pdbx_description
1 polymer ?
#
loop_
_entity_poly.entity_id
_entity_poly.type
_entity_poly.pdbx_seq_one_letter_code
_entity_poly.pdbx_strand_id
1 'polypeptide(L)' 'MQESVLDAYLFDSIDEIREVTQTWVDDYNCTRPHDALNGLSPKIYREKQSTYWAALRYGYASAYYAQ' A
#
# COMPACT_ATOMS: atom_id res chain seq x y z
N MET A 1 19.30 0.82 -6.49
CA MET A 1 19.21 1.28 -5.08
C MET A 1 19.05 0.04 -4.22
N GLN A 2 20.09 -0.79 -4.13
CA GLN A 2 20.03 -2.11 -3.50
C GLN A 2 21.34 -2.43 -2.76
N GLU A 3 21.98 -1.40 -2.18
CA GLU A 3 23.28 -1.58 -1.49
C GLU A 3 23.38 -0.89 -0.12
N SER A 4 22.32 -0.28 0.42
CA SER A 4 22.47 0.58 1.63
C SER A 4 21.68 0.12 2.86
N VAL A 5 21.22 -1.13 2.94
CA VAL A 5 20.36 -1.59 4.05
C VAL A 5 20.97 -2.69 4.92
N LEU A 6 22.07 -3.32 4.50
CA LEU A 6 22.65 -4.46 5.23
C LEU A 6 24.08 -4.19 5.67
N ASP A 7 24.30 -3.06 6.34
CA ASP A 7 25.43 -2.96 7.26
C ASP A 7 24.90 -3.29 8.67
N ALA A 8 25.02 -4.56 9.05
CA ALA A 8 24.49 -5.12 10.31
C ALA A 8 25.17 -4.55 11.58
N TYR A 9 25.95 -3.48 11.44
CA TYR A 9 26.75 -2.84 12.48
C TYR A 9 26.44 -1.33 12.68
N LEU A 10 25.44 -0.76 12.00
CA LEU A 10 25.18 0.69 12.02
C LEU A 10 24.12 1.16 13.04
N PHE A 11 23.38 0.25 13.66
CA PHE A 11 22.31 0.62 14.60
C PHE A 11 22.72 0.28 16.03
N ASP A 12 22.60 1.25 16.93
CA ASP A 12 23.03 1.11 18.32
C ASP A 12 22.05 0.26 19.14
N SER A 13 20.82 0.06 18.64
CA SER A 13 19.79 -0.75 19.30
C SER A 13 18.75 -1.34 18.34
N ILE A 14 18.04 -2.38 18.79
CA ILE A 14 16.88 -2.95 18.09
C ILE A 14 15.75 -1.92 17.97
N ASP A 15 15.60 -1.03 18.96
CA ASP A 15 14.53 -0.02 18.96
C ASP A 15 14.70 0.99 17.82
N GLU A 16 15.93 1.42 17.55
CA GLU A 16 16.25 2.28 16.40
C GLU A 16 15.86 1.63 15.07
N ILE A 17 16.18 0.33 14.90
CA ILE A 17 15.79 -0.43 13.70
C ILE A 17 14.27 -0.47 13.56
N ARG A 18 13.53 -0.63 14.66
CA ARG A 18 12.06 -0.68 14.62
C ARG A 18 11.48 0.65 14.16
N GLU A 19 12.00 1.78 14.64
CA GLU A 19 11.53 3.11 14.24
C GLU A 19 11.79 3.39 12.76
N VAL A 20 13.01 3.08 12.28
CA VAL A 20 13.37 3.25 10.87
C VAL A 20 12.55 2.32 9.98
N THR A 21 12.39 1.06 10.39
CA THR A 21 11.59 0.08 9.64
C THR A 21 10.12 0.50 9.58
N GLN A 22 9.54 0.96 10.69
CA GLN A 22 8.16 1.42 10.74
C GLN A 22 7.95 2.59 9.78
N THR A 23 8.84 3.57 9.81
CA THR A 23 8.81 4.72 8.89
C THR A 23 8.88 4.26 7.43
N TRP A 24 9.76 3.31 7.11
CA TRP A 24 9.89 2.77 5.76
C TRP A 24 8.65 2.00 5.31
N VAL A 25 8.07 1.17 6.19
CA VAL A 25 6.83 0.42 5.92
C VAL A 25 5.67 1.36 5.62
N ASP A 26 5.55 2.44 6.39
CA ASP A 26 4.49 3.43 6.21
C ASP A 26 4.67 4.18 4.88
N ASP A 27 5.89 4.63 4.58
CA ASP A 27 6.21 5.30 3.31
C ASP A 27 5.94 4.39 2.10
N TYR A 28 6.39 3.13 2.15
CA TYR A 28 6.20 2.14 1.08
C TYR A 28 4.72 1.87 0.79
N ASN A 29 3.92 1.67 1.85
CA ASN A 29 2.52 1.27 1.71
C ASN A 29 1.57 2.43 1.42
N CYS A 30 1.88 3.63 1.93
CA CYS A 30 0.97 4.77 1.86
C CYS A 30 1.37 5.80 0.82
N THR A 31 2.67 6.02 0.58
CA THR A 31 3.15 7.21 -0.11
C THR A 31 3.86 6.89 -1.43
N ARG A 32 4.72 5.88 -1.45
CA ARG A 32 5.55 5.60 -2.64
C ARG A 32 4.71 5.18 -3.84
N PRO A 33 5.01 5.70 -5.05
CA PRO A 33 4.42 5.21 -6.29
C PRO A 33 5.08 3.88 -6.70
N HIS A 34 4.27 2.94 -7.18
CA HIS A 34 4.76 1.63 -7.67
C HIS A 34 4.38 1.44 -9.13
N ASP A 35 5.35 1.16 -9.99
CA ASP A 35 5.13 1.01 -11.44
C ASP A 35 4.14 -0.13 -11.77
N ALA A 36 4.22 -1.25 -11.05
CA ALA A 36 3.28 -2.37 -11.18
C ALA A 36 1.83 -1.98 -10.80
N LEU A 37 1.67 -0.93 -9.99
CA LEU A 37 0.37 -0.35 -9.62
C LEU A 37 0.07 0.93 -10.40
N ASN A 38 0.71 1.11 -11.56
CA ASN A 38 0.57 2.27 -12.42
C ASN A 38 0.88 3.60 -11.69
N GLY A 39 1.94 3.59 -10.87
CA GLY A 39 2.39 4.75 -10.09
C GLY A 39 1.58 5.01 -8.82
N LEU A 40 0.68 4.10 -8.41
CA LEU A 40 -0.08 4.25 -7.17
C LEU A 40 0.64 3.62 -5.98
N SER A 41 0.38 4.14 -4.79
CA SER A 41 0.73 3.42 -3.56
C SER A 41 -0.21 2.22 -3.34
N PRO A 42 0.23 1.18 -2.62
CA PRO A 42 -0.57 0.00 -2.35
C PRO A 42 -1.90 0.32 -1.66
N LYS A 43 -1.90 1.29 -0.74
CA LYS A 43 -3.11 1.76 -0.07
C LYS A 43 -4.12 2.34 -1.07
N ILE A 44 -3.67 3.27 -1.91
CA ILE A 44 -4.55 3.92 -2.91
C ILE A 44 -5.08 2.90 -3.92
N TYR A 45 -4.21 1.98 -4.37
CA TYR A 45 -4.63 0.92 -5.28
C TYR A 45 -5.73 0.04 -4.67
N ARG A 46 -5.58 -0.36 -3.40
CA ARG A 46 -6.57 -1.15 -2.67
C ARG A 46 -7.91 -0.42 -2.54
N GLU A 47 -7.87 0.87 -2.19
CA GLU A 47 -9.09 1.69 -2.07
C GLU A 47 -9.81 1.84 -3.41
N LYS A 48 -9.08 2.06 -4.50
CA LYS A 48 -9.66 2.10 -5.86
C LYS A 48 -10.28 0.77 -6.27
N GLN A 49 -9.62 -0.34 -5.98
CA GLN A 49 -10.18 -1.67 -6.24
C GLN A 49 -11.46 -1.89 -5.42
N SER A 50 -11.44 -1.59 -4.12
CA SER A 50 -12.60 -1.77 -3.24
C SER A 50 -13.81 -0.94 -3.69
N THR A 51 -13.58 0.34 -4.05
CA THR A 51 -14.63 1.24 -4.54
C THR A 51 -15.21 0.78 -5.88
N TYR A 52 -14.37 0.32 -6.81
CA TYR A 52 -14.82 -0.26 -8.08
C TYR A 52 -15.72 -1.49 -7.87
N TRP A 53 -15.30 -2.43 -7.03
CA TRP A 53 -16.09 -3.63 -6.74
C TRP A 53 -17.40 -3.32 -6.02
N ALA A 54 -17.39 -2.35 -5.10
CA ALA A 54 -18.61 -1.88 -4.45
C ALA A 54 -19.59 -1.29 -5.47
N ALA A 55 -19.12 -0.40 -6.34
CA ALA A 55 -19.94 0.23 -7.38
C ALA A 55 -20.57 -0.82 -8.32
N LEU A 56 -19.78 -1.81 -8.77
CA LEU A 56 -20.30 -2.91 -9.58
C LEU A 56 -21.38 -3.72 -8.84
N ARG A 57 -21.15 -4.04 -7.56
CA ARG A 57 -22.10 -4.80 -6.75
C ARG A 57 -23.42 -4.05 -6.57
N TYR A 58 -23.37 -2.75 -6.26
CA TYR A 58 -24.57 -1.94 -6.08
C TYR A 58 -25.31 -1.68 -7.40
N GLY A 59 -24.58 -1.42 -8.49
CA GLY A 59 -25.17 -1.23 -9.81
C GLY A 59 -25.88 -2.49 -10.32
N TYR A 60 -25.24 -3.65 -10.19
CA TYR A 60 -25.86 -4.93 -10.53
C TYR A 60 -27.06 -5.23 -9.63
N ALA A 61 -26.91 -5.15 -8.31
CA ALA A 61 -28.03 -5.38 -7.39
C ALA A 61 -29.22 -4.47 -7.69
N SER A 62 -28.99 -3.17 -7.94
CA SER A 62 -30.06 -2.22 -8.30
C SER A 62 -30.76 -2.58 -9.61
N ALA A 63 -30.03 -3.06 -10.63
CA ALA A 63 -30.62 -3.49 -11.89
C ALA A 63 -31.43 -4.79 -11.78
N TYR A 64 -31.08 -5.66 -10.83
CA TYR A 64 -31.83 -6.91 -10.55
C TYR A 64 -33.18 -6.65 -9.89
N TYR A 65 -33.24 -5.70 -8.96
CA TYR A 65 -34.49 -5.35 -8.26
C TYR A 65 -35.38 -4.35 -9.02
N ALA A 66 -34.94 -3.86 -10.18
CA ALA A 66 -35.69 -2.92 -11.02
C ALA A 66 -36.57 -3.61 -12.10
N GLN A 67 -36.66 -4.94 -12.08
CA GLN A 67 -37.54 -5.78 -12.92
C GLN A 67 -38.72 -6.29 -12.10
#